data_AF-A0A1Y3AT97-F1
#
_entry.id   AF-A0A1Y3AT97-F1
#
_cell.length_a   1.000
_cell.length_b   1.000
_cell.length_c   1.000
_cell.angle_alpha   90.00
_cell.angle_beta   90.00
_cell.angle_gamma   90.00
#
_symmetry.space_group_name_H-M   'P 1'
#
loop_
_entity.id
_entity.type
_entity.pdbx_description
1 polymer ?
#
loop_
_entity_poly.entity_id
_entity_poly.type
_entity_poly.pdbx_seq_one_letter_code
_entity_poly.pdbx_strand_id
1 'polypeptide(L)' 'MEKKDQQCGITQLRPRTKVVGGKNSAFGAWPWQVSVRRISFFGFSSTHRCGGALLNNQWIATAGHCVDE' A
#
# COMPACT_ATOMS: atom_id res chain seq x y z
N MET A 1 6.30 -23.86 -15.56
CA MET A 1 6.18 -22.80 -14.54
C MET A 1 6.00 -21.49 -15.29
N GLU A 2 4.76 -21.00 -15.36
CA GLU A 2 4.44 -19.80 -16.14
C GLU A 2 4.95 -18.57 -15.39
N LYS A 3 5.96 -17.90 -15.95
CA LYS A 3 6.28 -16.53 -15.54
C LYS A 3 5.11 -15.67 -15.99
N LYS A 4 4.14 -15.46 -15.09
CA LYS A 4 3.19 -14.38 -15.24
C LYS A 4 4.02 -13.10 -15.13
N ASP A 5 4.16 -12.35 -16.21
CA ASP A 5 4.80 -11.04 -16.18
C ASP A 5 4.05 -10.18 -15.14
N GLN A 6 4.64 -10.03 -13.95
CA GLN A 6 4.08 -9.21 -12.88
C GLN A 6 4.31 -7.75 -13.27
N GLN A 7 3.42 -7.24 -14.13
CA GLN A 7 3.43 -5.83 -14.51
C GLN A 7 3.26 -4.95 -13.26
N CYS A 8 4.20 -4.05 -13.02
CA CYS A 8 4.22 -3.16 -11.86
C CYS A 8 4.08 -1.69 -12.28
N GLY A 9 3.71 -0.82 -11.35
CA GLY A 9 3.68 0.64 -11.57
C GLY A 9 2.58 1.15 -12.51
N ILE A 10 1.64 0.31 -12.92
CA ILE A 10 0.53 0.69 -13.80
C ILE A 10 -0.60 1.32 -12.98
N THR A 11 -0.92 2.57 -13.29
CA THR A 11 -2.13 3.25 -12.80
C THR A 11 -2.97 3.73 -13.98
N GLN A 12 -4.29 3.72 -13.80
CA GLN A 12 -5.24 4.27 -14.79
C GLN A 12 -5.24 5.81 -14.79
N LEU A 13 -4.51 6.46 -13.87
CA LEU A 13 -4.41 7.91 -13.76
C LEU A 13 -3.05 8.40 -14.26
N ARG A 14 -3.02 9.56 -14.92
CA ARG A 14 -1.76 10.31 -15.09
C ARG A 14 -1.41 10.98 -13.75
N PRO A 15 -0.31 10.62 -13.08
CA PRO A 15 0.06 11.21 -11.80
C PRO A 15 0.27 12.72 -11.97
N ARG A 16 -0.30 13.52 -11.06
CA ARG A 16 0.18 14.90 -10.90
C ARG A 16 1.53 14.85 -10.20
N THR A 17 2.43 15.74 -10.58
CA THR A 17 3.79 15.81 -10.02
C THR A 17 3.82 16.20 -8.53
N LYS A 18 2.71 16.71 -7.98
CA LYS A 18 2.61 17.11 -6.58
C LYS A 18 1.21 16.86 -6.01
N VAL A 19 1.16 16.38 -4.78
CA VAL A 19 -0.06 16.34 -3.95
C VAL A 19 0.01 17.49 -2.95
N VAL A 20 -0.90 18.46 -3.07
CA VAL A 20 -1.10 19.55 -2.10
C VAL A 20 -2.60 19.62 -1.84
N GLY A 21 -3.03 19.59 -0.57
CA GLY A 21 -4.46 19.56 -0.23
C GLY A 21 -5.17 18.37 -0.87
N GLY A 22 -4.63 17.16 -0.67
CA GLY A 22 -5.07 15.95 -1.35
C GLY A 22 -6.58 15.71 -1.29
N LYS A 23 -7.09 14.92 -2.24
CA LYS A 23 -8.50 14.51 -2.32
C LYS A 23 -8.61 13.00 -2.23
N ASN A 24 -9.81 12.51 -1.94
CA ASN A 24 -10.10 11.08 -1.97
C ASN A 24 -9.75 10.49 -3.34
N SER A 25 -9.06 9.36 -3.32
CA SER A 25 -8.69 8.61 -4.51
C SER A 25 -9.89 7.86 -5.07
N ALA A 26 -9.93 7.69 -6.39
CA ALA A 26 -10.82 6.71 -7.00
C ALA A 26 -10.38 5.28 -6.62
N PHE A 27 -11.33 4.36 -6.61
CA PHE A 27 -11.05 2.94 -6.42
C PHE A 27 -10.05 2.43 -7.48
N GLY A 28 -9.04 1.67 -7.06
CA GLY A 28 -8.03 1.09 -7.96
C GLY A 28 -7.06 2.10 -8.60
N ALA A 29 -7.12 3.39 -8.28
CA ALA A 29 -6.22 4.39 -8.85
C ALA A 29 -4.75 4.19 -8.44
N TRP A 30 -4.50 3.63 -7.25
CA TRP A 30 -3.17 3.30 -6.75
C TRP A 30 -3.16 1.84 -6.30
N PRO A 31 -3.08 0.86 -7.24
CA PRO A 31 -3.30 -0.56 -6.94
C PRO A 31 -2.34 -1.13 -5.89
N TRP A 32 -1.16 -0.53 -5.77
CA TRP A 32 -0.12 -0.94 -4.83
C TRP A 32 -0.31 -0.36 -3.42
N GLN A 33 -1.23 0.59 -3.19
CA GLN A 33 -1.40 1.20 -1.87
C GLN A 33 -1.93 0.18 -0.85
N VAL A 34 -1.26 0.07 0.29
CA VAL A 34 -1.62 -0.88 1.35
C VAL A 34 -1.81 -0.19 2.70
N SER A 35 -2.76 -0.67 3.48
CA SER A 35 -2.97 -0.29 4.88
C SER A 35 -2.20 -1.24 5.80
N VAL A 36 -1.13 -0.76 6.42
CA VAL A 36 -0.38 -1.51 7.45
C VAL A 36 -1.08 -1.29 8.77
N ARG A 37 -1.54 -2.37 9.41
CA ARG A 37 -2.37 -2.32 10.63
C ARG A 37 -1.68 -3.04 11.78
N ARG A 38 -1.80 -2.48 12.99
CA ARG A 38 -1.39 -3.13 14.23
C ARG A 38 -2.59 -3.82 14.85
N ILE A 39 -2.44 -5.09 15.19
CA ILE A 39 -3.48 -5.88 15.86
C ILE A 39 -3.27 -5.75 17.37
N SER A 40 -4.36 -5.55 18.14
CA SER A 40 -4.31 -5.51 19.60
C SER A 40 -3.84 -6.86 20.17
N PHE A 41 -3.28 -6.86 21.39
CA PHE A 41 -2.73 -8.06 22.04
C PHE A 41 -3.67 -9.28 22.03
N PHE A 42 -4.98 -9.06 22.15
CA PHE A 42 -5.99 -10.13 22.15
C PHE A 42 -6.70 -10.32 20.79
N GLY A 43 -6.25 -9.67 19.72
CA GLY A 43 -6.84 -9.80 18.38
C GLY A 43 -8.19 -9.09 18.18
N PHE A 44 -8.77 -8.47 19.20
CA PHE A 44 -10.12 -7.88 19.11
C PHE A 44 -10.20 -6.57 18.31
N SER A 45 -9.08 -5.90 18.05
CA SER A 45 -9.05 -4.66 17.26
C SER A 45 -7.83 -4.58 16.34
N SER A 46 -7.98 -3.86 15.23
CA SER A 46 -6.95 -3.61 14.23
C SER A 46 -6.97 -2.15 13.77
N THR A 47 -5.92 -1.41 14.11
CA THR A 47 -5.83 0.03 13.83
C THR A 47 -4.81 0.28 12.73
N HIS A 48 -5.17 1.14 11.77
CA HIS A 48 -4.22 1.62 10.75
C HIS A 48 -3.06 2.35 11.42
N ARG A 49 -1.83 1.96 11.09
CA ARG A 49 -0.61 2.57 11.61
C ARG A 49 0.16 3.32 10.52
N CYS A 50 0.34 2.68 9.37
CA CYS A 50 1.13 3.22 8.27
C CYS A 50 0.58 2.82 6.89
N GLY A 51 1.09 3.47 5.86
CA GLY A 51 0.96 3.01 4.48
C GLY A 51 2.04 2.01 4.06
N GLY A 52 1.89 1.46 2.86
CA GLY A 52 2.89 0.61 2.22
C GLY A 52 2.63 0.48 0.71
N ALA A 53 3.59 -0.11 -0.01
CA ALA A 53 3.49 -0.36 -1.44
C ALA A 53 3.69 -1.86 -1.74
N LEU A 54 2.72 -2.48 -2.41
CA LEU A 54 2.84 -3.85 -2.92
C LEU A 54 3.94 -3.92 -3.98
N LEU A 55 4.94 -4.75 -3.77
CA LEU A 55 6.06 -4.95 -4.71
C LEU A 55 5.79 -6.10 -5.67
N ASN A 56 5.23 -7.19 -5.16
CA ASN A 56 4.88 -8.39 -5.91
C ASN A 56 3.83 -9.20 -5.12
N ASN A 57 3.58 -10.44 -5.53
CA ASN A 57 2.59 -11.33 -4.91
C ASN A 57 2.88 -11.74 -3.45
N GLN A 58 4.05 -11.40 -2.89
CA GLN A 58 4.47 -11.84 -1.56
C GLN A 58 5.03 -10.72 -0.68
N TRP A 59 5.38 -9.57 -1.26
CA TRP A 59 6.15 -8.54 -0.56
C TRP A 59 5.50 -7.16 -0.63
N ILE A 60 5.54 -6.47 0.52
CA ILE A 60 5.12 -5.08 0.69
C ILE A 60 6.32 -4.30 1.23
N ALA A 61 6.59 -3.13 0.65
CA ALA A 61 7.53 -2.16 1.18
C ALA A 61 6.81 -1.18 2.12
N THR A 62 7.44 -0.85 3.25
CA THR A 62 7.00 0.19 4.19
C THR A 62 8.23 0.79 4.88
N ALA A 63 8.05 1.78 5.75
CA ALA A 63 9.14 2.35 6.54
C ALA A 63 9.50 1.43 7.72
N GLY A 64 10.79 1.33 8.08
CA GLY A 64 11.25 0.47 9.19
C GLY A 64 10.55 0.77 10.52
N HIS A 65 10.37 2.06 10.86
CA HIS A 65 9.67 2.47 12.09
C HIS A 65 8.18 2.05 12.14
N CYS A 66 7.59 1.63 11.02
CA CYS A 66 6.23 1.11 11.00
C CYS A 66 6.15 -0.33 11.53
N VAL A 67 7.27 -1.06 11.57
CA VAL A 67 7.35 -2.48 11.98
C VAL A 67 8.24 -2.73 13.20
N ASP A 68 9.20 -1.84 13.49
CA ASP A 68 10.17 -2.00 14.59
C ASP A 68 9.83 -1.18 15.86
N GLU A 69 8.56 -0.75 16.04
CA GLU A 69 8.04 -0.08 17.25
C GLU A 69 6.84 -0.76 17.93
#